data_AF-A0A925LQ50-F1
#
_entry.id   AF-A0A925LQ50-F1
#
_cell.length_a   1.000
_cell.length_b   1.000
_cell.length_c   1.000
_cell.angle_alpha   90.00
_cell.angle_beta   90.00
_cell.angle_gamma   90.00
#
_symmetry.space_group_name_H-M   'P 1'
#
loop_
_entity.id
_entity.type
_entity.pdbx_description
1 polymer ?
#
loop_
_entity_poly.entity_id
_entity_poly.type
_entity_poly.pdbx_seq_one_letter_code
_entity_poly.pdbx_strand_id
1 'polypeptide(L)'
;CGILVAQMKAGQHPDAYFACDTEFMNQVPDLFPAPVDVSENEQVILVQKGNPQEIADLNDLARKGLRVGIGHEKQCAMGWLTQNTLKEGGVQKEVMENVTVQSPTGDMLVNQLRTGSLDAAVVYLSNAAGAGDELDAIRIQGIECSVATQPFAVSKESRYPQLTARMFERLCSAESRDAFEAEGFRWHIM
;
A
#
# COMPACT_ATOMS: atom_id res chain seq x y z
N CYS A 1 -4.81 9.82 -0.13
CA CYS A 1 -3.66 10.62 0.32
C CYS A 1 -3.38 11.80 -0.58
N GLY A 2 -3.02 11.61 -1.86
CA GLY A 2 -2.74 12.73 -2.77
C GLY A 2 -3.86 13.78 -2.87
N ILE A 3 -5.12 13.36 -2.95
CA ILE A 3 -6.28 14.28 -2.93
C ILE A 3 -6.36 15.07 -1.62
N LEU A 4 -6.17 14.41 -0.47
CA LEU A 4 -6.20 15.06 0.85
C LEU A 4 -5.05 16.08 0.99
N VAL A 5 -3.85 15.73 0.51
CA VAL A 5 -2.70 16.64 0.45
C VAL A 5 -3.00 17.85 -0.45
N ALA A 6 -3.59 17.64 -1.63
CA ALA A 6 -3.98 18.74 -2.51
C ALA A 6 -5.02 19.66 -1.87
N GLN A 7 -6.01 19.10 -1.16
CA GLN A 7 -7.00 19.85 -0.40
C GLN A 7 -6.37 20.67 0.72
N MET A 8 -5.42 20.08 1.47
CA MET A 8 -4.69 20.77 2.53
C MET A 8 -3.83 21.92 1.99
N LYS A 9 -3.11 21.69 0.88
CA LYS A 9 -2.36 22.75 0.17
C LYS A 9 -3.26 23.86 -0.39
N ALA A 10 -4.53 23.55 -0.66
CA ALA A 10 -5.54 24.52 -1.05
C ALA A 10 -6.19 25.26 0.14
N GLY A 11 -5.72 25.03 1.38
CA GLY A 11 -6.16 25.73 2.58
C GLY A 11 -7.21 25.00 3.42
N GLN A 12 -7.37 23.67 3.24
CA GLN A 12 -8.14 22.87 4.19
C GLN A 12 -7.29 22.52 5.42
N HIS A 13 -7.85 22.67 6.61
CA HIS A 13 -7.18 22.41 7.89
C HIS A 13 -7.93 21.31 8.65
N PRO A 14 -7.69 20.02 8.36
CA PRO A 14 -8.35 18.93 9.07
C PRO A 14 -7.79 18.81 10.50
N ASP A 15 -8.63 18.36 11.43
CA ASP A 15 -8.25 18.18 12.84
C ASP A 15 -7.23 17.05 13.05
N ALA A 16 -7.18 16.07 12.14
CA ALA A 16 -6.21 14.99 12.12
C ALA A 16 -6.00 14.48 10.70
N TYR A 17 -4.86 13.84 10.46
CA TYR A 17 -4.55 13.18 9.19
C TYR A 17 -3.93 11.81 9.43
N PHE A 18 -4.52 10.80 8.80
CA PHE A 18 -3.98 9.46 8.73
C PHE A 18 -3.52 9.23 7.29
N ALA A 19 -2.20 9.28 7.08
CA ALA A 19 -1.64 9.11 5.76
C ALA A 19 -1.48 7.62 5.43
N CYS A 20 -1.50 7.30 4.13
CA CYS A 20 -1.21 5.95 3.64
C CYS A 20 0.28 5.70 3.45
N ASP A 21 1.10 6.74 3.48
CA ASP A 21 2.56 6.65 3.47
C ASP A 21 3.16 7.91 4.14
N THR A 22 4.31 7.77 4.79
CA THR A 22 5.07 8.87 5.39
C THR A 22 5.40 9.99 4.40
N GLU A 23 5.61 9.67 3.13
CA GLU A 23 5.85 10.66 2.07
C GLU A 23 4.70 11.68 1.95
N PHE A 24 3.45 11.28 2.20
CA PHE A 24 2.33 12.23 2.14
C PHE A 24 2.25 13.12 3.38
N MET A 25 2.74 12.67 4.53
CA MET A 25 2.86 13.52 5.71
C MET A 25 3.96 14.57 5.51
N ASN A 26 5.08 14.18 4.89
CA ASN A 26 6.20 15.06 4.53
C ASN A 26 5.82 16.18 3.55
N GLN A 27 4.70 16.05 2.83
CA GLN A 27 4.20 17.09 1.92
C GLN A 27 3.37 18.18 2.60
N VAL A 28 3.00 18.00 3.87
CA VAL A 28 2.22 18.95 4.68
C VAL A 28 2.82 19.14 6.09
N PRO A 29 4.15 19.30 6.23
CA PRO A 29 4.84 19.24 7.52
C PRO A 29 4.45 20.39 8.45
N ASP A 30 3.97 21.51 7.91
CA ASP A 30 3.59 22.69 8.69
C ASP A 30 2.23 22.52 9.38
N LEU A 31 1.38 21.62 8.89
CA LEU A 31 0.00 21.45 9.40
C LEU A 31 -0.08 20.51 10.60
N PHE A 32 0.92 19.64 10.79
CA PHE A 32 0.90 18.60 11.82
C PHE A 32 2.19 18.62 12.66
N PRO A 33 2.14 18.20 13.93
CA PRO A 33 3.33 17.83 14.68
C PRO A 33 3.96 16.55 14.10
N ALA A 34 5.05 16.08 14.72
CA ALA A 34 5.62 14.78 14.39
C ALA A 34 4.52 13.69 14.47
N PRO A 35 4.30 12.91 13.41
CA PRO A 35 3.30 11.86 13.41
C PRO A 35 3.74 10.65 14.24
N VAL A 36 2.78 9.77 14.52
CA VAL A 36 3.02 8.43 15.06
C VAL A 36 2.66 7.40 14.00
N ASP A 37 3.59 6.49 13.72
CA ASP A 37 3.36 5.38 12.80
C ASP A 37 2.44 4.35 13.46
N VAL A 38 1.32 4.05 12.82
CA VAL A 38 0.25 3.20 13.37
C VAL A 38 0.35 1.79 12.81
N SER A 39 0.48 1.70 11.49
CA SER A 39 0.45 0.44 10.76
C SER A 39 1.31 0.54 9.52
N GLU A 40 1.57 -0.60 8.90
CA GLU A 40 2.23 -0.70 7.61
C GLU A 40 1.37 -1.51 6.66
N ASN A 41 1.46 -1.17 5.38
CA ASN A 41 0.91 -1.97 4.30
C ASN A 41 2.02 -2.40 3.35
N GLU A 42 2.29 -3.70 3.30
CA GLU A 42 3.39 -4.28 2.53
C GLU A 42 2.95 -4.59 1.09
N GLN A 43 3.74 -4.19 0.10
CA GLN A 43 3.59 -4.69 -1.27
C GLN A 43 4.07 -6.13 -1.37
N VAL A 44 3.28 -6.94 -2.05
CA VAL A 44 3.55 -8.34 -2.32
C VAL A 44 3.30 -8.64 -3.79
N ILE A 45 3.90 -9.72 -4.27
CA ILE A 45 3.54 -10.31 -5.55
C ILE A 45 2.48 -11.37 -5.27
N LEU A 46 1.25 -11.13 -5.71
CA LEU A 46 0.20 -12.14 -5.68
C LEU A 46 0.29 -13.04 -6.89
N VAL A 47 0.10 -14.33 -6.64
CA VAL A 47 0.02 -15.39 -7.66
C VAL A 47 -1.16 -16.32 -7.35
N GLN A 48 -1.55 -17.15 -8.32
CA GLN A 48 -2.51 -18.22 -8.05
C GLN A 48 -1.98 -19.20 -7.00
N LYS A 49 -2.90 -19.84 -6.26
CA LYS A 49 -2.56 -20.85 -5.25
C LYS A 49 -1.60 -21.91 -5.79
N GLY A 50 -0.57 -22.21 -5.01
CA GLY A 50 0.49 -23.14 -5.37
C GLY A 50 1.58 -22.54 -6.26
N ASN A 51 1.47 -21.26 -6.64
CA ASN A 51 2.46 -20.54 -7.44
C ASN A 51 2.88 -21.30 -8.72
N PRO A 52 1.96 -21.54 -9.67
CA PRO A 52 2.21 -22.39 -10.84
C PRO A 52 3.30 -21.86 -11.78
N GLN A 53 3.63 -20.58 -11.69
CA GLN A 53 4.70 -19.95 -12.45
C GLN A 53 6.05 -19.97 -11.72
N GLU A 54 6.11 -20.47 -10.48
CA GLU A 54 7.34 -20.51 -9.68
C GLU A 54 7.98 -19.12 -9.51
N ILE A 55 7.18 -18.09 -9.23
CA ILE A 55 7.67 -16.73 -8.97
C ILE A 55 8.18 -16.66 -7.52
N ALA A 56 9.43 -16.23 -7.32
CA ALA A 56 10.03 -16.08 -6.00
C ALA A 56 10.34 -14.62 -5.65
N ASP A 57 10.57 -13.76 -6.65
CA ASP A 57 10.91 -12.36 -6.46
C ASP A 57 10.46 -11.45 -7.62
N LEU A 58 10.86 -10.19 -7.60
CA LEU A 58 10.55 -9.22 -8.67
C LEU A 58 11.28 -9.51 -9.99
N ASN A 59 12.45 -10.16 -9.97
CA ASN A 59 13.18 -10.52 -11.19
C ASN A 59 12.38 -11.54 -12.01
N ASP A 60 11.70 -12.47 -11.33
CA ASP A 60 10.90 -13.49 -12.00
C ASP A 60 9.74 -12.92 -12.81
N LEU A 61 9.25 -11.71 -12.48
CA LEU A 61 8.23 -11.00 -13.23
C LEU A 61 8.71 -10.55 -14.63
N ALA A 62 10.03 -10.50 -14.86
CA ALA A 62 10.62 -10.21 -16.15
C ALA A 62 10.63 -11.42 -17.11
N ARG A 63 10.29 -12.63 -16.63
CA ARG A 63 10.26 -13.82 -17.50
C ARG A 63 9.21 -13.67 -18.60
N LYS A 64 9.65 -13.88 -19.84
CA LYS A 64 8.83 -13.70 -21.04
C LYS A 64 7.57 -14.56 -20.99
N GLY A 65 6.45 -13.96 -21.39
CA GLY A 65 5.16 -14.66 -21.50
C GLY A 65 4.30 -14.60 -20.25
N LEU A 66 4.81 -14.05 -19.14
CA LEU A 66 3.98 -13.72 -17.99
C LEU A 66 3.06 -12.54 -18.29
N ARG A 67 1.84 -12.60 -17.76
CA ARG A 67 0.87 -11.49 -17.75
C ARG A 67 0.88 -10.87 -16.38
N VAL A 68 1.57 -9.75 -16.24
CA VAL A 68 1.73 -9.05 -14.96
C VAL A 68 0.74 -7.89 -14.86
N GLY A 69 0.05 -7.79 -13.74
CA GLY A 69 -0.79 -6.66 -13.39
C GLY A 69 -0.14 -5.76 -12.34
N ILE A 70 -0.19 -4.44 -12.53
CA ILE A 70 0.30 -3.47 -11.55
C ILE A 70 -0.70 -2.33 -11.34
N GLY A 71 -0.53 -1.57 -10.26
CA GLY A 71 -1.24 -0.31 -10.08
C GLY A 71 -0.81 0.73 -11.12
N HIS A 72 -1.75 1.56 -11.57
CA HIS A 72 -1.46 2.65 -12.50
C HIS A 72 -0.84 3.83 -11.75
N GLU A 73 0.42 4.17 -12.08
CA GLU A 73 1.25 5.17 -11.39
C GLU A 73 0.54 6.50 -11.08
N LYS A 74 -0.18 7.03 -12.07
CA LYS A 74 -0.84 8.34 -11.96
C LYS A 74 -2.25 8.30 -11.36
N GLN A 75 -2.82 7.11 -11.14
CA GLN A 75 -4.22 6.96 -10.70
C GLN A 75 -4.31 6.47 -9.25
N CYS A 76 -3.28 5.81 -8.71
CA CYS A 76 -3.27 5.36 -7.33
C CYS A 76 -1.87 5.35 -6.70
N ALA A 77 -1.82 5.53 -5.37
CA ALA A 77 -0.57 5.54 -4.60
C ALA A 77 0.18 4.21 -4.71
N MET A 78 -0.54 3.08 -4.73
CA MET A 78 0.02 1.75 -4.94
C MET A 78 0.77 1.64 -6.26
N GLY A 79 0.23 2.23 -7.35
CA GLY A 79 0.88 2.22 -8.64
C GLY A 79 2.19 3.00 -8.65
N TRP A 80 2.20 4.16 -8.00
CA TRP A 80 3.42 4.96 -7.84
C TRP A 80 4.48 4.20 -7.03
N LEU A 81 4.07 3.60 -5.91
CA LEU A 81 4.97 2.81 -5.07
C LEU A 81 5.51 1.57 -5.80
N THR A 82 4.67 0.92 -6.61
CA THR A 82 5.07 -0.23 -7.45
C THR A 82 6.16 0.18 -8.44
N GLN A 83 6.02 1.34 -9.11
CA GLN A 83 7.04 1.84 -10.03
C GLN A 83 8.37 2.11 -9.33
N ASN A 84 8.35 2.67 -8.12
CA ASN A 84 9.57 2.91 -7.34
C ASN A 84 10.20 1.61 -6.85
N THR A 85 9.38 0.68 -6.37
CA THR A 85 9.82 -0.66 -5.94
C THR A 85 10.53 -1.39 -7.08
N LEU A 86 9.96 -1.38 -8.30
CA LEU A 86 10.58 -1.98 -9.48
C LEU A 86 11.87 -1.27 -9.92
N LYS A 87 11.95 0.06 -9.76
CA LYS A 87 13.16 0.85 -10.07
C LYS A 87 14.28 0.55 -9.09
N GLU A 88 13.99 0.53 -7.79
CA GLU A 88 14.96 0.22 -6.73
C GLU A 88 15.45 -1.23 -6.85
N GLY A 89 14.55 -2.16 -7.22
CA GLY A 89 14.89 -3.53 -7.56
C GLY A 89 15.66 -3.69 -8.88
N GLY A 90 15.82 -2.63 -9.68
CA GLY A 90 16.57 -2.67 -10.94
C GLY A 90 15.92 -3.46 -12.08
N VAL A 91 14.64 -3.82 -11.96
CA VAL A 91 13.92 -4.69 -12.92
C VAL A 91 12.77 -3.99 -13.66
N GLN A 92 12.59 -2.68 -13.42
CA GLN A 92 11.46 -1.93 -13.95
C GLN A 92 11.29 -2.09 -15.45
N LYS A 93 12.37 -1.93 -16.22
CA LYS A 93 12.27 -1.96 -17.68
C LYS A 93 11.78 -3.31 -18.17
N GLU A 94 12.39 -4.38 -17.67
CA GLU A 94 12.13 -5.76 -18.08
C GLU A 94 10.74 -6.23 -17.62
N VAL A 95 10.33 -5.90 -16.39
CA VAL A 95 9.00 -6.24 -15.89
C VAL A 95 7.92 -5.51 -16.68
N MET A 96 8.14 -4.24 -17.04
CA MET A 96 7.17 -3.46 -17.82
C MET A 96 6.91 -4.04 -19.21
N GLU A 97 7.81 -4.86 -19.78
CA GLU A 97 7.56 -5.58 -21.04
C GLU A 97 6.47 -6.66 -20.89
N ASN A 98 6.28 -7.19 -19.68
CA ASN A 98 5.27 -8.21 -19.35
C ASN A 98 4.01 -7.63 -18.68
N VAL A 99 3.97 -6.31 -18.42
CA VAL A 99 2.79 -5.67 -17.84
C VAL A 99 1.68 -5.58 -18.87
N THR A 100 0.63 -6.36 -18.68
CA THR A 100 -0.54 -6.38 -19.56
C THR A 100 -1.69 -5.51 -19.03
N VAL A 101 -1.69 -5.20 -17.74
CA VAL A 101 -2.76 -4.45 -17.07
C VAL A 101 -2.18 -3.43 -16.09
N GLN A 102 -2.66 -2.19 -16.19
CA GLN A 102 -2.44 -1.15 -15.19
C GLN A 102 -3.78 -0.67 -14.64
N SER A 103 -3.99 -0.85 -13.34
CA SER A 103 -5.30 -0.64 -12.70
C SER A 103 -5.31 0.54 -11.72
N PRO A 104 -6.41 1.32 -11.61
CA PRO A 104 -6.55 2.32 -10.55
C PRO A 104 -6.68 1.72 -9.15
N THR A 105 -7.00 0.42 -9.01
CA THR A 105 -7.23 -0.23 -7.70
C THR A 105 -6.60 -1.62 -7.63
N GLY A 106 -6.18 -2.04 -6.43
CA GLY A 106 -5.65 -3.39 -6.18
C GLY A 106 -6.71 -4.48 -6.33
N ASP A 107 -7.95 -4.23 -5.88
CA ASP A 107 -9.03 -5.22 -5.91
C ASP A 107 -9.37 -5.68 -7.34
N MET A 108 -9.27 -4.77 -8.33
CA MET A 108 -9.42 -5.13 -9.74
C MET A 108 -8.32 -6.07 -10.24
N LEU A 109 -7.08 -5.93 -9.74
CA LEU A 109 -5.97 -6.83 -10.09
C LEU A 109 -6.15 -8.20 -9.43
N VAL A 110 -6.56 -8.21 -8.16
CA VAL A 110 -6.89 -9.44 -7.41
C VAL A 110 -7.98 -10.22 -8.14
N ASN A 111 -9.05 -9.57 -8.57
CA ASN A 111 -10.12 -10.23 -9.32
C ASN A 111 -9.62 -10.80 -10.65
N GLN A 112 -8.76 -10.09 -11.38
CA GLN A 112 -8.20 -10.60 -12.64
C GLN A 112 -7.22 -11.77 -12.46
N LEU A 113 -6.52 -11.80 -11.32
CA LEU A 113 -5.68 -12.94 -10.95
C LEU A 113 -6.55 -14.18 -10.64
N ARG A 114 -7.66 -14.00 -9.91
CA ARG A 114 -8.64 -15.06 -9.59
C ARG A 114 -9.30 -15.63 -10.84
N THR A 115 -9.57 -14.80 -11.85
CA THR A 115 -10.14 -15.27 -13.14
C THR A 115 -9.09 -15.88 -14.08
N GLY A 116 -7.81 -15.92 -13.69
CA GLY A 116 -6.70 -16.41 -14.52
C GLY A 116 -6.35 -15.51 -15.71
N SER A 117 -6.80 -14.25 -15.68
CA SER A 117 -6.46 -13.25 -16.69
C SER A 117 -5.03 -12.70 -16.52
N LEU A 118 -4.51 -12.77 -15.31
CA LEU A 118 -3.13 -12.46 -14.94
C LEU A 118 -2.44 -13.71 -14.38
N ASP A 119 -1.12 -13.74 -14.50
CA ASP A 119 -0.27 -14.76 -13.88
C ASP A 119 0.32 -14.28 -12.56
N ALA A 120 0.53 -12.97 -12.43
CA ALA A 120 0.97 -12.30 -11.20
C ALA A 120 0.44 -10.87 -11.11
N ALA A 121 0.33 -10.35 -9.89
CA ALA A 121 0.02 -8.94 -9.67
C ALA A 121 0.85 -8.36 -8.51
N VAL A 122 1.38 -7.15 -8.69
CA VAL A 122 2.03 -6.41 -7.59
C VAL A 122 0.99 -5.50 -6.94
N VAL A 123 0.63 -5.82 -5.70
CA VAL A 123 -0.41 -5.12 -4.92
C VAL A 123 -0.04 -5.08 -3.44
N TYR A 124 -0.85 -4.44 -2.62
CA TYR A 124 -0.72 -4.54 -1.17
C TYR A 124 -1.24 -5.88 -0.65
N LEU A 125 -0.62 -6.42 0.40
CA LEU A 125 -1.08 -7.64 1.08
C LEU A 125 -2.53 -7.51 1.53
N SER A 126 -2.93 -6.32 1.99
CA SER A 126 -4.31 -6.04 2.41
C SER A 126 -5.34 -6.22 1.29
N ASN A 127 -4.96 -6.10 0.01
CA ASN A 127 -5.88 -6.37 -1.10
C ASN A 127 -6.22 -7.86 -1.24
N ALA A 128 -5.36 -8.75 -0.72
CA ALA A 128 -5.60 -10.19 -0.70
C ALA A 128 -6.28 -10.67 0.59
N ALA A 129 -6.70 -9.76 1.48
CA ALA A 129 -7.44 -10.13 2.68
C ALA A 129 -8.67 -10.97 2.28
N GLY A 130 -8.78 -12.16 2.88
CA GLY A 130 -9.85 -13.12 2.56
C GLY A 130 -9.70 -13.92 1.26
N ALA A 131 -8.63 -13.74 0.49
CA ALA A 131 -8.37 -14.50 -0.75
C ALA A 131 -7.29 -15.60 -0.60
N GLY A 132 -6.84 -15.89 0.63
CA GLY A 132 -5.72 -16.80 0.91
C GLY A 132 -5.95 -18.27 0.53
N ASP A 133 -7.21 -18.69 0.32
CA ASP A 133 -7.54 -20.03 -0.18
C ASP A 133 -7.32 -20.16 -1.70
N GLU A 134 -7.31 -19.04 -2.43
CA GLU A 134 -7.23 -18.99 -3.90
C GLU A 134 -5.90 -18.42 -4.40
N LEU A 135 -5.23 -17.61 -3.59
CA LEU A 135 -4.03 -16.87 -3.95
C LEU A 135 -2.92 -17.10 -2.92
N ASP A 136 -1.67 -17.04 -3.39
CA ASP A 136 -0.50 -16.96 -2.53
C ASP A 136 0.17 -15.59 -2.68
N ALA A 137 0.74 -15.09 -1.59
CA ALA A 137 1.45 -13.82 -1.53
C ALA A 137 2.94 -14.05 -1.31
N ILE A 138 3.75 -13.61 -2.28
CA ILE A 138 5.20 -13.65 -2.21
C ILE A 138 5.68 -12.27 -1.74
N ARG A 139 6.40 -12.24 -0.61
CA ARG A 139 6.92 -10.99 -0.05
C ARG A 139 8.07 -10.44 -0.90
N ILE A 140 8.07 -9.13 -1.10
CA ILE A 140 9.18 -8.41 -1.72
C ILE A 140 10.21 -8.14 -0.63
N GLN A 141 11.43 -8.65 -0.80
CA GLN A 141 12.49 -8.54 0.19
C GLN A 141 13.58 -7.57 -0.26
N GLY A 142 14.19 -6.86 0.69
CA GLY A 142 15.35 -6.01 0.44
C GLY A 142 15.07 -4.68 -0.28
N ILE A 143 13.80 -4.29 -0.41
CA ILE A 143 13.38 -3.01 -1.01
C ILE A 143 12.49 -2.30 0.00
N GLU A 144 13.05 -1.29 0.68
CA GLU A 144 12.37 -0.63 1.80
C GLU A 144 11.12 0.13 1.34
N CYS A 145 11.16 0.75 0.16
CA CYS A 145 10.01 1.47 -0.38
C CYS A 145 8.82 0.57 -0.77
N SER A 146 8.96 -0.76 -0.72
CA SER A 146 7.83 -1.67 -0.94
C SER A 146 6.86 -1.71 0.25
N VAL A 147 7.23 -1.13 1.39
CA VAL A 147 6.41 -1.07 2.60
C VAL A 147 5.91 0.36 2.78
N ALA A 148 4.58 0.53 2.79
CA ALA A 148 3.95 1.82 3.02
C ALA A 148 3.63 2.01 4.51
N THR A 149 4.37 2.87 5.21
CA THR A 149 4.14 3.17 6.63
C THR A 149 3.03 4.19 6.77
N GLN A 150 2.04 3.91 7.62
CA GLN A 150 0.85 4.75 7.78
C GLN A 150 0.94 5.59 9.05
N PRO A 151 1.35 6.86 8.95
CA PRO A 151 1.40 7.78 10.09
C PRO A 151 0.07 8.46 10.36
N PHE A 152 -0.23 8.65 11.64
CA PHE A 152 -1.31 9.48 12.13
C PHE A 152 -0.77 10.71 12.87
N ALA A 153 -1.38 11.88 12.64
CA ALA A 153 -1.11 13.08 13.42
C ALA A 153 -2.38 13.90 13.67
N VAL A 154 -2.45 14.55 14.84
CA VAL A 154 -3.47 15.55 15.19
C VAL A 154 -2.95 16.94 14.88
N SER A 155 -3.73 17.76 14.17
CA SER A 155 -3.34 19.13 13.84
C SER A 155 -3.14 19.98 15.10
N LYS A 156 -2.12 20.85 15.07
CA LYS A 156 -1.86 21.83 16.15
C LYS A 156 -3.00 22.85 16.28
N GLU A 157 -3.74 23.07 15.19
CA GLU A 157 -4.85 24.03 15.10
C GLU A 157 -6.21 23.37 15.35
N SER A 158 -6.24 22.10 15.75
CA SER A 158 -7.50 21.39 15.98
C SER A 158 -8.35 22.13 17.00
N ARG A 159 -9.64 22.33 16.66
CA ARG A 159 -10.63 22.92 17.57
C ARG A 159 -11.13 21.91 18.60
N TYR A 160 -10.79 20.64 18.43
CA TYR A 160 -11.26 19.53 19.25
C TYR A 160 -10.11 18.62 19.73
N PRO A 161 -9.05 19.15 20.36
CA PRO A 161 -7.82 18.40 20.65
C PRO A 161 -8.06 17.18 21.55
N GLN A 162 -9.02 17.26 22.47
CA GLN A 162 -9.37 16.13 23.35
C GLN A 162 -10.15 15.03 22.61
N LEU A 163 -10.95 15.40 21.61
CA LEU A 163 -11.70 14.43 20.81
C LEU A 163 -10.77 13.67 19.88
N THR A 164 -9.85 14.37 19.21
CA THR A 164 -8.85 13.76 18.34
C THR A 164 -7.83 12.92 19.11
N ALA A 165 -7.43 13.33 20.32
CA ALA A 165 -6.62 12.49 21.20
C ALA A 165 -7.32 11.17 21.54
N ARG A 166 -8.58 11.20 21.96
CA ARG A 166 -9.36 9.96 22.21
C ARG A 166 -9.57 9.12 20.96
N MET A 167 -9.75 9.76 19.80
CA MET A 167 -9.82 9.05 18.52
C MET A 167 -8.49 8.33 18.25
N PHE A 168 -7.36 8.98 18.50
CA PHE A 168 -6.05 8.38 18.36
C PHE A 168 -5.83 7.24 19.34
N GLU A 169 -6.19 7.40 20.62
CA GLU A 169 -6.17 6.31 21.61
C GLU A 169 -7.01 5.10 21.16
N ARG A 170 -8.21 5.36 20.62
CA ARG A 170 -9.06 4.30 20.07
C ARG A 170 -8.39 3.65 18.86
N LEU A 171 -7.82 4.43 17.95
CA LEU A 171 -7.10 3.92 16.80
C LEU A 171 -5.94 3.01 17.23
N CYS A 172 -5.25 3.34 18.32
CA CYS A 172 -4.12 2.57 18.86
C CYS A 172 -4.52 1.40 19.79
N SER A 173 -5.81 1.12 19.93
CA SER A 173 -6.30 0.08 20.86
C SER A 173 -6.02 -1.35 20.35
N ALA A 174 -6.01 -2.33 21.26
CA ALA A 174 -5.84 -3.74 20.91
C ALA A 174 -6.91 -4.24 19.92
N GLU A 175 -8.16 -3.80 20.08
CA GLU A 175 -9.24 -4.14 19.15
C GLU A 175 -9.01 -3.56 17.75
N SER A 176 -8.43 -2.35 17.66
CA SER A 176 -8.03 -1.79 16.37
C SER A 176 -6.85 -2.53 15.77
N ARG A 177 -5.85 -2.93 16.56
CA ARG A 177 -4.78 -3.81 16.07
C ARG A 177 -5.34 -5.07 15.45
N ASP A 178 -6.20 -5.79 16.17
CA ASP A 178 -6.76 -7.06 15.70
C ASP A 178 -7.56 -6.84 14.38
N ALA A 179 -8.26 -5.72 14.24
CA ALA A 179 -8.97 -5.37 13.01
C ALA A 179 -8.01 -5.04 11.85
N PHE A 180 -6.91 -4.33 12.08
CA PHE A 180 -5.91 -4.03 11.06
C PHE A 180 -5.20 -5.30 10.58
N GLU A 181 -4.81 -6.17 11.51
CA GLU A 181 -4.14 -7.43 11.20
C GLU A 181 -5.06 -8.40 10.44
N ALA A 182 -6.36 -8.44 10.77
CA ALA A 182 -7.35 -9.23 10.05
C ALA A 182 -7.50 -8.79 8.58
N GLU A 183 -7.30 -7.50 8.30
CA GLU A 183 -7.30 -6.91 6.96
C GLU A 183 -5.92 -6.94 6.28
N GLY A 184 -4.91 -7.60 6.87
CA GLY A 184 -3.60 -7.80 6.27
C GLY A 184 -2.61 -6.63 6.43
N PHE A 185 -2.92 -5.64 7.26
CA PHE A 185 -1.95 -4.62 7.68
C PHE A 185 -1.03 -5.17 8.76
N ARG A 186 0.22 -4.70 8.81
CA ARG A 186 1.12 -4.98 9.95
C ARG A 186 0.97 -3.87 10.97
N TRP A 187 0.89 -4.25 12.24
CA TRP A 187 0.83 -3.28 13.32
C TRP A 187 2.22 -2.71 13.63
N HIS A 188 2.35 -1.39 13.74
CA HIS A 188 3.66 -0.72 13.93
C HIS A 188 3.79 0.00 15.28
N ILE A 189 2.75 0.06 16.11
CA ILE A 189 2.85 0.75 17.41
C ILE A 189 3.64 -0.11 18.41
N MET A 190 4.85 0.35 18.75
CA MET A 190 5.60 -0.08 19.95
C MET A 190 5.16 0.69 21.19
#